data_AF-A0AAD3E0G2-F1
#
_entry.id   AF-A0AAD3E0G2-F1
#
_cell.length_a   1.000
_cell.length_b   1.000
_cell.length_c   1.000
_cell.angle_alpha   90.00
_cell.angle_beta   90.00
_cell.angle_gamma   90.00
#
_symmetry.space_group_name_H-M   'P 1'
#
loop_
_entity.id
_entity.type
_entity.pdbx_description
1 polymer ?
#
loop_
_entity_poly.entity_id
_entity_poly.type
_entity_poly.pdbx_seq_one_letter_code
_entity_poly.pdbx_strand_id
1 'polypeptide(L)'
;PKRARGPAAKRPGGGGGGAAKSGPTRDMELQLMASGYTAVGGADEAGRGPLAGPVVAAVVVLPPPSDASWRPPPGLNDSKAISEEEREAIYESLTTDPRVKWAVSVIDHQEIDRINILQAALGAMRRSAVQLLQQH
;
A
#
# COMPACT_ATOMS: atom_id res chain seq x y z
N PRO A 1 -19.86 59.04 12.83
CA PRO A 1 -19.71 58.70 11.39
C PRO A 1 -19.37 57.21 11.19
N LYS A 2 -20.38 56.38 10.91
CA LYS A 2 -20.24 54.94 10.62
C LYS A 2 -19.93 54.76 9.12
N ARG A 3 -18.73 54.29 8.78
CA ARG A 3 -18.35 53.98 7.38
C ARG A 3 -19.06 52.69 6.93
N ALA A 4 -19.84 52.78 5.85
CA ALA A 4 -20.46 51.64 5.18
C ALA A 4 -19.40 50.75 4.50
N ARG A 5 -19.51 49.42 4.66
CA ARG A 5 -18.72 48.43 3.91
C ARG A 5 -19.48 48.08 2.62
N GLY A 6 -18.82 48.25 1.48
CA GLY A 6 -19.33 47.84 0.16
C GLY A 6 -19.34 46.32 -0.04
N PRO A 7 -19.96 45.81 -1.14
CA PRO A 7 -20.23 44.40 -1.33
C PRO A 7 -18.96 43.60 -1.67
N ALA A 8 -18.86 42.39 -1.13
CA ALA A 8 -17.75 41.47 -1.35
C ALA A 8 -17.78 40.90 -2.78
N ALA A 9 -16.67 41.06 -3.52
CA ALA A 9 -16.48 40.42 -4.81
C ALA A 9 -16.28 38.90 -4.64
N LYS A 10 -17.06 38.09 -5.37
CA LYS A 10 -16.89 36.63 -5.47
C LYS A 10 -15.57 36.33 -6.19
N ARG A 11 -14.70 35.51 -5.57
CA ARG A 11 -13.51 34.95 -6.22
C ARG A 11 -13.95 33.86 -7.21
N PRO A 12 -13.37 33.80 -8.44
CA PRO A 12 -13.68 32.73 -9.38
C PRO A 12 -13.12 31.41 -8.84
N GLY A 13 -13.91 30.35 -9.02
CA GLY A 13 -13.61 29.01 -8.55
C GLY A 13 -12.36 28.44 -9.21
N GLY A 14 -11.41 28.00 -8.39
CA GLY A 14 -10.32 27.14 -8.82
C GLY A 14 -10.86 25.75 -9.09
N GLY A 15 -10.97 25.39 -10.37
CA GLY A 15 -11.13 24.01 -10.79
C GLY A 15 -9.95 23.19 -10.29
N GLY A 16 -10.16 22.40 -9.26
CA GLY A 16 -9.20 21.42 -8.78
C GLY A 16 -9.13 20.28 -9.79
N GLY A 17 -8.22 20.40 -10.76
CA GLY A 17 -7.76 19.25 -11.54
C GLY A 17 -7.25 18.19 -10.58
N GLY A 18 -7.80 16.98 -10.67
CA GLY A 18 -7.42 15.86 -9.83
C GLY A 18 -5.92 15.61 -9.94
N ALA A 19 -5.21 15.76 -8.83
CA ALA A 19 -3.81 15.37 -8.73
C ALA A 19 -3.68 13.88 -9.06
N ALA A 20 -2.80 13.54 -9.99
CA ALA A 20 -2.41 12.15 -10.25
C ALA A 20 -1.98 11.49 -8.92
N LYS A 21 -2.46 10.29 -8.63
CA LYS A 21 -2.14 9.55 -7.39
C LYS A 21 -0.61 9.42 -7.26
N SER A 22 -0.02 10.04 -6.25
CA SER A 22 1.43 10.10 -5.98
C SER A 22 2.00 8.82 -5.35
N GLY A 23 1.42 7.67 -5.67
CA GLY A 23 1.78 6.37 -5.09
C GLY A 23 2.82 5.61 -5.91
N PRO A 24 3.43 4.56 -5.34
CA PRO A 24 4.32 3.67 -6.09
C PRO A 24 3.59 3.05 -7.29
N THR A 25 4.30 2.92 -8.42
CA THR A 25 3.77 2.37 -9.66
C THR A 25 4.61 1.19 -10.17
N ARG A 26 4.02 0.37 -11.05
CA ARG A 26 4.74 -0.68 -11.77
C ARG A 26 5.92 -0.15 -12.60
N ASP A 27 5.85 1.09 -13.08
CA ASP A 27 6.96 1.73 -13.80
C ASP A 27 8.14 2.00 -12.86
N MET A 28 7.89 2.37 -11.60
CA MET A 28 8.94 2.51 -10.60
C MET A 28 9.62 1.17 -10.30
N GLU A 29 8.86 0.07 -10.25
CA GLU A 29 9.44 -1.27 -10.10
C GLU A 29 10.37 -1.62 -11.26
N LEU A 30 9.97 -1.32 -12.50
CA LEU A 30 10.80 -1.52 -13.69
C LEU A 30 12.09 -0.72 -13.65
N GLN A 31 12.04 0.53 -13.20
CA GLN A 31 13.22 1.38 -13.06
C GLN A 31 14.21 0.84 -12.03
N LEU A 32 13.71 0.33 -10.90
CA LEU A 32 14.53 -0.34 -9.90
C LEU A 32 15.15 -1.61 -10.48
N MET A 33 14.38 -2.43 -11.19
CA MET A 33 14.94 -3.62 -11.85
C MET A 33 16.03 -3.29 -12.87
N ALA A 34 15.82 -2.24 -13.69
CA ALA A 34 16.83 -1.74 -14.63
C ALA A 34 18.08 -1.20 -13.93
N SER A 35 17.97 -0.79 -12.67
CA SER A 35 19.10 -0.34 -11.83
C SER A 35 19.85 -1.49 -11.15
N GLY A 36 19.47 -2.75 -11.41
CA GLY A 36 20.16 -3.94 -10.92
C GLY A 36 19.50 -4.63 -9.72
N TYR A 37 18.34 -4.17 -9.27
CA TYR A 37 17.57 -4.87 -8.22
C TYR A 37 16.88 -6.10 -8.82
N THR A 38 17.11 -7.27 -8.23
CA THR A 38 16.57 -8.55 -8.73
C THR A 38 15.17 -8.86 -8.21
N ALA A 39 14.76 -8.23 -7.11
CA ALA A 39 13.44 -8.34 -6.51
C ALA A 39 12.99 -6.96 -6.01
N VAL A 40 11.76 -6.57 -6.37
CA VAL A 40 11.13 -5.34 -5.89
C VAL A 40 9.79 -5.73 -5.27
N GLY A 41 9.63 -5.43 -3.99
CA GLY A 41 8.43 -5.75 -3.23
C GLY A 41 7.67 -4.50 -2.82
N GLY A 42 6.35 -4.55 -2.92
CA GLY A 42 5.45 -3.58 -2.28
C GLY A 42 5.20 -3.98 -0.83
N ALA A 43 5.14 -2.99 0.06
CA ALA A 43 4.84 -3.18 1.48
C ALA A 43 3.67 -2.28 1.87
N ASP A 44 2.75 -2.79 2.70
CA ASP A 44 1.63 -2.01 3.24
C ASP A 44 1.22 -2.55 4.63
N GLU A 45 0.58 -1.70 5.42
CA GLU A 45 0.07 -2.03 6.76
C GLU A 45 -1.44 -1.81 6.94
N ALA A 46 -2.05 -2.65 7.77
CA ALA A 46 -3.41 -2.51 8.26
C ALA A 46 -3.42 -2.50 9.80
N GLY A 47 -4.40 -1.81 10.39
CA GLY A 47 -4.57 -1.75 11.85
C GLY A 47 -3.94 -0.54 12.55
N ARG A 48 -3.50 0.49 11.80
CA ARG A 48 -2.94 1.72 12.40
C ARG A 48 -3.96 2.69 13.00
N GLY A 49 -5.23 2.59 12.56
CA GLY A 49 -6.32 3.50 12.93
C GLY A 49 -7.24 3.05 14.07
N PRO A 50 -7.54 1.74 14.24
CA PRO A 50 -8.36 1.26 15.35
C PRO A 50 -7.75 1.56 16.74
N LEU A 51 -8.62 1.72 17.75
CA LEU A 51 -8.24 1.91 19.16
C LEU A 51 -7.66 0.66 19.81
N ALA A 52 -7.94 -0.52 19.25
CA ALA A 52 -7.49 -1.81 19.74
C ALA A 52 -7.23 -2.76 18.57
N GLY A 53 -6.34 -3.72 18.80
CA GLY A 53 -5.95 -4.72 17.81
C GLY A 53 -4.48 -4.60 17.42
N PRO A 54 -3.96 -5.63 16.71
CA PRO A 54 -2.59 -5.62 16.23
C PRO A 54 -2.45 -4.70 15.01
N VAL A 55 -1.20 -4.38 14.68
CA VAL A 55 -0.83 -3.96 13.33
C VAL A 55 -0.38 -5.18 12.55
N VAL A 56 -0.91 -5.33 11.35
CA VAL A 56 -0.54 -6.37 10.39
C VAL A 56 0.13 -5.67 9.21
N ALA A 57 1.28 -6.17 8.78
CA ALA A 57 1.92 -5.72 7.54
C ALA A 57 2.20 -6.90 6.63
N ALA A 58 2.24 -6.63 5.33
CA ALA A 58 2.60 -7.59 4.31
C ALA A 58 3.64 -7.01 3.36
N VAL A 59 4.50 -7.88 2.84
CA VAL A 59 5.38 -7.57 1.71
C VAL A 59 5.07 -8.55 0.59
N VAL A 60 4.89 -8.05 -0.62
CA VAL A 60 4.58 -8.85 -1.81
C VAL A 60 5.52 -8.48 -2.94
N VAL A 61 6.20 -9.48 -3.50
CA VAL A 61 7.00 -9.39 -4.72
C VAL A 61 6.21 -10.08 -5.82
N LEU A 62 5.82 -9.30 -6.81
CA LEU A 62 5.12 -9.79 -8.00
C LEU A 62 6.13 -10.18 -9.09
N PRO A 63 5.78 -11.09 -10.01
CA PRO A 63 6.58 -11.36 -11.19
C PRO A 63 6.92 -10.09 -11.95
N PRO A 64 8.11 -9.97 -12.55
CA PRO A 64 8.53 -8.74 -13.21
C PRO A 64 7.61 -8.45 -14.41
N PRO A 65 7.37 -7.18 -14.78
CA PRO A 65 6.50 -6.87 -15.92
C PRO A 65 7.04 -7.38 -17.27
N SER A 66 8.34 -7.73 -17.32
CA SER A 66 8.95 -8.43 -18.45
C SER A 66 8.47 -9.87 -18.64
N ASP A 67 7.92 -10.50 -17.59
CA ASP A 67 7.25 -11.80 -17.71
C ASP A 67 5.86 -11.61 -18.34
N ALA A 68 5.82 -11.66 -19.68
CA ALA A 68 4.58 -11.52 -20.44
C ALA A 68 3.54 -12.63 -20.16
N SER A 69 3.94 -13.73 -19.50
CA SER A 69 3.04 -14.83 -19.13
C SER A 69 2.29 -14.59 -17.82
N TRP A 70 2.69 -13.57 -17.06
CA TRP A 70 2.03 -13.20 -15.82
C TRP A 70 1.22 -11.91 -16.01
N ARG A 71 -0.02 -11.91 -15.50
CA ARG A 71 -0.86 -10.71 -15.45
C ARG A 71 -1.43 -10.54 -14.03
N PRO A 72 -1.53 -9.30 -13.53
CA PRO A 72 -2.17 -9.06 -12.25
C PRO A 72 -3.65 -9.45 -12.32
N PRO A 73 -4.23 -9.99 -11.23
CA PRO A 73 -5.65 -10.22 -11.14
C PRO A 73 -6.45 -8.92 -11.43
N PRO A 74 -7.59 -9.01 -12.13
CA PRO A 74 -8.49 -7.88 -12.30
C PRO A 74 -8.85 -7.25 -10.95
N GLY A 75 -8.89 -5.92 -10.87
CA GLY A 75 -9.29 -5.20 -9.65
C GLY A 75 -8.18 -4.98 -8.61
N LEU A 76 -6.98 -5.55 -8.79
CA LEU A 76 -5.87 -5.41 -7.83
C LEU A 76 -5.53 -3.95 -7.43
N ASN A 77 -5.67 -3.01 -8.36
CA ASN A 77 -5.29 -1.60 -8.16
C ASN A 77 -6.33 -0.75 -7.40
N ASP A 78 -7.54 -1.24 -7.14
CA ASP A 78 -8.60 -0.46 -6.48
C ASP A 78 -9.22 -1.20 -5.29
N SER A 79 -8.36 -1.59 -4.35
CA SER A 79 -8.74 -2.34 -3.13
C SER A 79 -9.81 -1.65 -2.26
N LYS A 80 -10.10 -0.36 -2.51
CA LYS A 80 -11.11 0.42 -1.80
C LYS A 80 -12.48 0.42 -2.49
N ALA A 81 -12.58 -0.12 -3.71
CA ALA A 81 -13.79 -0.15 -4.51
C ALA A 81 -14.31 -1.58 -4.80
N ILE A 82 -13.66 -2.61 -4.25
CA ILE A 82 -14.00 -4.02 -4.47
C ILE A 82 -14.74 -4.64 -3.28
N SER A 83 -15.60 -5.62 -3.56
CA SER A 83 -16.36 -6.36 -2.54
C SER A 83 -15.46 -7.27 -1.68
N GLU A 84 -16.01 -7.83 -0.61
CA GLU A 84 -15.29 -8.80 0.21
C GLU A 84 -14.97 -10.08 -0.56
N GLU A 85 -15.93 -10.56 -1.35
CA GLU A 85 -15.79 -11.73 -2.20
C GLU A 85 -14.72 -11.51 -3.28
N GLU A 86 -14.69 -10.33 -3.90
CA GLU A 86 -13.67 -9.98 -4.91
C GLU A 86 -12.28 -9.89 -4.29
N ARG A 87 -12.16 -9.33 -3.08
CA ARG A 87 -10.89 -9.27 -2.35
C ARG A 87 -10.37 -10.66 -1.99
N GLU A 88 -11.25 -11.56 -1.56
CA GLU A 88 -10.88 -12.94 -1.23
C GLU A 88 -10.40 -13.70 -2.48
N ALA A 89 -11.10 -13.53 -3.61
CA ALA A 89 -10.69 -14.13 -4.88
C ALA A 89 -9.32 -13.60 -5.37
N ILE A 90 -9.06 -12.30 -5.22
CA ILE A 90 -7.75 -11.72 -5.54
C ILE A 90 -6.68 -12.26 -4.59
N TYR A 91 -6.97 -12.34 -3.29
CA TYR A 91 -6.07 -12.89 -2.28
C TYR A 91 -5.70 -14.34 -2.61
N GLU A 92 -6.67 -15.19 -2.91
CA GLU A 92 -6.44 -16.58 -3.32
C GLU A 92 -5.60 -16.64 -4.61
N SER A 93 -5.94 -15.84 -5.62
CA SER A 93 -5.18 -15.80 -6.87
C SER A 93 -3.73 -15.36 -6.70
N LEU A 94 -3.44 -14.44 -5.77
CA LEU A 94 -2.07 -14.00 -5.49
C LEU A 94 -1.30 -15.03 -4.65
N THR A 95 -1.94 -15.59 -3.62
CA THR A 95 -1.24 -16.46 -2.66
C THR A 95 -1.02 -17.89 -3.17
N THR A 96 -1.81 -18.34 -4.14
CA THR A 96 -1.65 -19.66 -4.78
C THR A 96 -0.70 -19.67 -5.97
N ASP A 97 -0.38 -18.51 -6.56
CA ASP A 97 0.60 -18.43 -7.65
C ASP A 97 2.03 -18.57 -7.10
N PRO A 98 2.77 -19.64 -7.43
CA PRO A 98 4.11 -19.87 -6.89
C PRO A 98 5.15 -18.82 -7.33
N ARG A 99 4.84 -18.01 -8.35
CA ARG A 99 5.69 -16.91 -8.83
C ARG A 99 5.54 -15.65 -7.98
N VAL A 100 4.43 -15.51 -7.25
CA VAL A 100 4.22 -14.42 -6.29
C VAL A 100 4.87 -14.80 -4.97
N LYS A 101 5.78 -13.97 -4.47
CA LYS A 101 6.41 -14.18 -3.16
C LYS A 101 5.81 -13.20 -2.18
N TRP A 102 5.44 -13.67 -1.00
CA TRP A 102 4.82 -12.81 0.00
C TRP A 102 5.10 -13.29 1.42
N ALA A 103 5.07 -12.35 2.36
CA ALA A 103 5.20 -12.63 3.78
C ALA A 103 4.35 -11.62 4.57
N VAL A 104 3.85 -12.07 5.72
CA VAL A 104 3.00 -11.27 6.61
C VAL A 104 3.58 -11.30 8.01
N SER A 105 3.55 -10.16 8.69
CA SER A 105 3.95 -10.06 10.10
C SER A 105 2.91 -9.31 10.89
N VAL A 106 2.74 -9.74 12.14
CA VAL A 106 1.77 -9.19 13.08
C VAL A 106 2.52 -8.66 14.30
N ILE A 107 2.20 -7.45 14.72
CA ILE A 107 2.67 -6.86 15.97
C ILE A 107 1.45 -6.63 16.85
N ASP A 108 1.44 -7.30 18.01
CA ASP A 108 0.35 -7.21 18.96
C ASP A 108 0.29 -5.86 19.69
N HIS A 109 -0.83 -5.63 20.38
CA HIS A 109 -1.06 -4.40 21.12
C HIS A 109 -0.04 -4.20 22.25
N GLN A 110 0.46 -5.27 22.88
CA GLN A 110 1.43 -5.15 23.99
C GLN A 110 2.76 -4.59 23.47
N GLU A 111 3.17 -5.00 22.27
CA GLU A 111 4.33 -4.43 21.62
C GLU A 111 4.08 -3.01 21.13
N ILE A 112 2.91 -2.72 20.53
CA ILE A 112 2.52 -1.36 20.13
C ILE A 112 2.61 -0.39 21.31
N ASP A 113 2.11 -0.78 22.49
CA ASP A 113 2.16 0.04 23.70
C ASP A 113 3.60 0.34 24.14
N ARG A 114 4.55 -0.58 23.89
CA ARG A 114 5.98 -0.41 24.23
C ARG A 114 6.72 0.50 23.25
N ILE A 115 6.45 0.37 21.95
CA ILE A 115 7.26 1.00 20.89
C ILE A 115 6.55 2.12 20.13
N ASN A 116 5.28 2.40 20.42
CA ASN A 116 4.34 3.25 19.68
C ASN A 116 3.91 2.72 18.30
N ILE A 117 2.75 3.20 17.86
CA ILE A 117 2.06 2.72 16.65
C ILE A 117 2.85 2.95 15.36
N LEU A 118 3.64 4.03 15.28
CA LEU A 118 4.45 4.31 14.09
C LEU A 118 5.61 3.31 13.97
N GLN A 119 6.32 3.04 15.08
CA GLN A 119 7.40 2.06 15.07
C GLN A 119 6.88 0.64 14.92
N ALA A 120 5.70 0.33 15.44
CA ALA A 120 5.05 -0.95 15.22
C ALA A 120 4.73 -1.17 13.73
N ALA A 121 4.17 -0.17 13.03
CA ALA A 121 3.92 -0.28 11.59
C ALA A 121 5.20 -0.47 10.77
N LEU A 122 6.21 0.37 11.01
CA LEU A 122 7.51 0.25 10.34
C LEU A 122 8.21 -1.08 10.67
N GLY A 123 8.11 -1.52 11.93
CA GLY A 123 8.64 -2.78 12.41
C GLY A 123 7.95 -3.99 11.78
N ALA A 124 6.63 -3.94 11.62
CA ALA A 124 5.85 -5.00 10.97
C ALA A 124 6.27 -5.14 9.50
N MET A 125 6.32 -4.05 8.74
CA MET A 125 6.79 -4.07 7.34
C MET A 125 8.22 -4.61 7.22
N ARG A 126 9.12 -4.17 8.11
CA ARG A 126 10.50 -4.68 8.15
C ARG A 126 10.55 -6.17 8.45
N ARG A 127 9.78 -6.67 9.43
CA ARG A 127 9.69 -8.10 9.76
C ARG A 127 9.21 -8.91 8.56
N SER A 128 8.19 -8.42 7.86
CA SER A 128 7.66 -9.09 6.66
C SER A 128 8.71 -9.16 5.55
N ALA A 129 9.45 -8.07 5.31
CA ALA A 129 10.54 -8.07 4.33
C ALA A 129 11.64 -9.08 4.69
N VAL A 130 12.07 -9.11 5.95
CA VAL A 130 13.10 -10.05 6.42
C VAL A 130 12.60 -11.49 6.31
N GLN A 131 11.36 -11.77 6.71
CA GLN A 131 10.76 -13.08 6.61
C GLN A 131 10.69 -13.57 5.16
N LEU A 132 10.33 -12.69 4.22
CA LEU A 132 10.32 -13.01 2.80
C LEU A 132 11.70 -13.45 2.29
N LEU A 133 12.75 -12.73 2.69
CA LEU A 133 14.15 -13.03 2.34
C LEU A 133 14.68 -14.31 2.99
N GLN A 134 14.03 -14.82 4.05
CA GLN A 134 14.43 -16.09 4.68
C GLN A 134 13.72 -17.30 4.06
N GLN A 135 12.64 -17.07 3.31
CA GLN A 135 11.85 -18.11 2.64
C GLN A 135 12.36 -18.44 1.23
N HIS A 136 13.25 -17.60 0.66
CA HIS A 136 13.70 -17.64 -0.73
C HIS A 136 15.18 -17.27 -0.85
#